data_AF-A0A0M8Y0K0-F1
#
_entry.id   AF-A0A0M8Y0K0-F1
#
_cell.length_a   1.000
_cell.length_b   1.000
_cell.length_c   1.000
_cell.angle_alpha   90.00
_cell.angle_beta   90.00
_cell.angle_gamma   90.00
#
_symmetry.space_group_name_H-M   'P 1'
#
loop_
_entity.id
_entity.type
_entity.pdbx_description
1 polymer ?
#
loop_
_entity_poly.entity_id
_entity_poly.type
_entity_poly.pdbx_seq_one_letter_code
_entity_poly.pdbx_strand_id
1 'polypeptide(L)'
;MVSLRPSDPWRFGVRIDECTMITSDVAGTRVLGRLLWGLAFQRRPDTVLLIDSPHLVPNPYDGLPSPRLAFVPAPLATVDTSAARRLRRQRPSRRPSEGTLTWNTHSYPDALAARLAWQRRVWTSGHGVEHTWTEPPRGPELRVFGDFVTISGDRGALRQWALDLGGAGLFWHADQSCAEPDFGFAFDVHAIRHFRRQVSIAGRARSEVTGQDDAPTDPRMLSERITRHAEAVAAREPGPWDPLRPMPFG
;
A
#
# COMPACT_ATOMS: atom_id res chain seq x y z
N MET A 1 -3.13 3.96 19.40
CA MET A 1 -2.97 3.19 18.14
C MET A 1 -4.34 2.74 17.67
N VAL A 2 -4.59 2.77 16.36
CA VAL A 2 -5.83 2.28 15.74
C VAL A 2 -5.45 1.27 14.65
N SER A 3 -6.24 0.21 14.48
CA SER A 3 -6.07 -0.79 13.43
C SER A 3 -7.43 -1.20 12.87
N LEU A 4 -7.42 -1.86 11.71
CA LEU A 4 -8.56 -2.60 11.21
C LEU A 4 -8.97 -3.71 12.20
N ARG A 5 -10.23 -4.14 12.13
CA ARG A 5 -10.70 -5.29 12.91
C ARG A 5 -10.08 -6.55 12.30
N PRO A 6 -9.63 -7.54 13.10
CA PRO A 6 -9.04 -8.76 12.55
C PRO A 6 -9.93 -9.51 11.54
N SER A 7 -11.26 -9.39 11.68
CA SER A 7 -12.25 -9.98 10.77
C SER A 7 -12.40 -9.24 9.44
N ASP A 8 -11.84 -8.03 9.30
CA ASP A 8 -11.97 -7.25 8.07
C ASP A 8 -11.26 -7.99 6.92
N PRO A 9 -11.86 -8.02 5.71
CA PRO A 9 -11.38 -8.87 4.62
C PRO A 9 -10.18 -8.28 3.87
N TRP A 10 -9.77 -7.05 4.20
CA TRP A 10 -8.73 -6.31 3.51
C TRP A 10 -7.36 -6.90 3.77
N ARG A 11 -6.56 -7.03 2.71
CA ARG A 11 -5.22 -7.62 2.74
C ARG A 11 -4.26 -6.73 1.98
N PHE A 12 -3.05 -6.59 2.53
CA PHE A 12 -2.01 -5.72 2.02
C PHE A 12 -0.70 -6.48 1.91
N GLY A 13 -0.01 -6.32 0.78
CA GLY A 13 1.40 -6.68 0.62
C GLY A 13 2.27 -5.43 0.74
N VAL A 14 3.43 -5.53 1.35
CA VAL A 14 4.39 -4.43 1.49
C VAL A 14 5.76 -4.94 1.08
N ARG A 15 6.40 -4.24 0.15
CA ARG A 15 7.78 -4.48 -0.29
C ARG A 15 8.59 -3.23 0.01
N ILE A 16 9.79 -3.41 0.54
CA ILE A 16 10.76 -2.34 0.74
C ILE A 16 11.88 -2.57 -0.28
N ASP A 17 12.07 -1.61 -1.18
CA ASP A 17 13.14 -1.62 -2.17
C ASP A 17 13.63 -0.17 -2.39
N GLU A 18 13.95 0.23 -3.63
CA GLU A 18 14.20 1.64 -3.99
C GLU A 18 13.04 2.58 -3.57
N CYS A 19 11.79 2.13 -3.74
CA CYS A 19 10.61 2.74 -3.13
C CYS A 19 9.86 1.72 -2.27
N THR A 20 9.16 2.17 -1.23
CA THR A 20 8.28 1.28 -0.46
C THR A 20 6.96 1.10 -1.20
N MET A 21 6.67 -0.13 -1.62
CA MET A 21 5.48 -0.43 -2.38
C MET A 21 4.43 -1.12 -1.52
N ILE A 22 3.26 -0.51 -1.42
CA ILE A 22 2.09 -1.07 -0.74
C ILE A 22 1.13 -1.58 -1.81
N THR A 23 0.66 -2.82 -1.66
CA THR A 23 -0.18 -3.48 -2.66
C THR A 23 -1.44 -4.01 -2.02
N SER A 24 -2.55 -3.95 -2.75
CA SER A 24 -3.85 -4.49 -2.33
C SER A 24 -4.72 -4.71 -3.56
N ASP A 25 -5.91 -5.29 -3.41
CA ASP A 25 -6.98 -5.08 -4.40
C ASP A 25 -7.50 -3.62 -4.37
N VAL A 26 -8.34 -3.26 -5.35
CA VAL A 26 -8.94 -1.92 -5.46
C VAL A 26 -9.70 -1.52 -4.20
N ALA A 27 -10.45 -2.46 -3.63
CA ALA A 27 -11.29 -2.19 -2.47
C ALA A 27 -10.45 -1.89 -1.23
N GLY A 28 -9.41 -2.70 -0.96
CA GLY A 28 -8.47 -2.47 0.14
C GLY A 28 -7.65 -1.19 -0.05
N THR A 29 -7.27 -0.84 -1.28
CA THR A 29 -6.60 0.44 -1.57
C THR A 29 -7.50 1.63 -1.25
N ARG A 30 -8.77 1.58 -1.66
CA ARG A 30 -9.74 2.64 -1.33
C ARG A 30 -10.08 2.70 0.16
N VAL A 31 -10.08 1.57 0.85
CA VAL A 31 -10.21 1.52 2.31
C VAL A 31 -9.02 2.18 2.97
N LEU A 32 -7.79 1.89 2.51
CA LEU A 32 -6.60 2.58 3.00
C LEU A 32 -6.72 4.10 2.81
N GLY A 33 -7.18 4.56 1.64
CA GLY A 33 -7.47 5.98 1.41
C GLY A 33 -8.44 6.58 2.43
N ARG A 34 -9.55 5.89 2.72
CA ARG A 34 -10.51 6.32 3.77
C ARG A 34 -9.87 6.36 5.16
N LEU A 35 -9.01 5.39 5.48
CA LEU A 35 -8.30 5.35 6.76
C LEU A 35 -7.36 6.56 6.89
N LEU A 36 -6.57 6.85 5.86
CA LEU A 36 -5.69 8.03 5.81
C LEU A 36 -6.48 9.34 5.91
N TRP A 37 -7.65 9.41 5.26
CA TRP A 37 -8.52 10.58 5.39
C TRP A 37 -8.90 10.82 6.84
N GLY A 38 -9.46 9.82 7.53
CA GLY A 38 -9.83 10.00 8.94
C GLY A 38 -8.62 10.25 9.86
N LEU A 39 -7.46 9.66 9.55
CA LEU A 39 -6.21 9.93 10.28
C LEU A 39 -5.80 11.40 10.18
N ALA A 40 -6.02 12.04 9.02
CA ALA A 40 -5.73 13.45 8.81
C ALA A 40 -6.60 14.40 9.66
N PHE A 41 -7.73 13.94 10.21
CA PHE A 41 -8.56 14.72 11.13
C PHE A 41 -8.42 14.30 12.59
N GLN A 42 -7.55 13.34 12.88
CA GLN A 42 -7.25 12.95 14.25
C GLN A 42 -6.62 14.13 15.00
N ARG A 43 -7.07 14.34 16.24
CA ARG A 43 -6.57 15.39 17.15
C ARG A 43 -5.90 14.82 18.38
N ARG A 44 -6.09 13.54 18.69
CA ARG A 44 -5.40 12.88 19.79
C ARG A 44 -3.92 12.68 19.43
N PRO A 45 -2.98 13.20 20.24
CA PRO A 45 -1.57 12.89 20.11
C PRO A 45 -1.32 11.37 20.18
N ASP A 46 -0.15 10.95 19.67
CA ASP A 46 0.33 9.56 19.73
C ASP A 46 -0.62 8.52 19.09
N THR A 47 -1.51 8.99 18.21
CA THR A 47 -2.41 8.13 17.46
C THR A 47 -1.80 7.80 16.10
N VAL A 48 -1.41 6.54 15.93
CA VAL A 48 -0.96 5.98 14.66
C VAL A 48 -1.98 4.97 14.13
N LEU A 49 -2.05 4.84 12.80
CA LEU A 49 -2.77 3.77 12.12
C LEU A 49 -1.79 2.62 11.87
N LEU A 50 -2.10 1.43 12.38
CA LEU A 50 -1.28 0.23 12.22
C LEU A 50 -1.96 -0.79 11.28
N ILE A 51 -1.22 -1.25 10.28
CA ILE A 51 -1.51 -2.44 9.48
C ILE A 51 -0.56 -3.55 9.96
N ASP A 52 -1.14 -4.61 10.53
CA ASP A 52 -0.41 -5.73 11.16
C ASP A 52 -0.87 -7.08 10.59
N SER A 53 -0.25 -8.16 11.05
CA SER A 53 -0.36 -9.55 10.61
C SER A 53 -1.73 -10.05 10.15
N PRO A 54 -2.89 -9.74 10.78
CA PRO A 54 -4.19 -10.19 10.26
C PRO A 54 -4.51 -9.66 8.86
N HIS A 55 -3.90 -8.54 8.48
CA HIS A 55 -4.11 -7.84 7.22
C HIS A 55 -2.88 -7.87 6.31
N LEU A 56 -1.77 -8.44 6.76
CA LEU A 56 -0.54 -8.53 5.96
C LEU A 56 -0.43 -9.92 5.34
N VAL A 57 -0.20 -9.93 4.03
CA VAL A 57 0.12 -11.12 3.24
C VAL A 57 1.53 -10.98 2.68
N PRO A 58 2.18 -12.04 2.18
CA PRO A 58 3.40 -11.89 1.40
C PRO A 58 3.20 -10.89 0.26
N ASN A 59 4.25 -10.14 -0.10
CA ASN A 59 4.13 -9.20 -1.22
C ASN A 59 3.91 -9.98 -2.54
N PRO A 60 3.19 -9.40 -3.51
CA PRO A 60 2.77 -10.08 -4.73
C PRO A 60 3.88 -10.22 -5.79
N TYR A 61 5.13 -9.86 -5.50
CA TYR A 61 6.23 -9.88 -6.48
C TYR A 61 7.15 -11.09 -6.29
N ASP A 62 7.67 -11.27 -5.08
CA ASP A 62 8.65 -12.34 -4.78
C ASP A 62 8.24 -13.20 -3.56
N GLY A 63 7.03 -12.98 -3.04
CA GLY A 63 6.47 -13.72 -1.93
C GLY A 63 7.22 -13.50 -0.60
N LEU A 64 8.07 -12.47 -0.46
CA LEU A 64 8.64 -12.14 0.83
C LEU A 64 7.53 -11.73 1.82
N PRO A 65 7.63 -12.13 3.11
CA PRO A 65 6.73 -11.65 4.14
C PRO A 65 6.73 -10.13 4.24
N SER A 66 5.54 -9.54 4.24
CA SER A 66 5.40 -8.09 4.36
C SER A 66 5.79 -7.60 5.76
N PRO A 67 6.58 -6.52 5.88
CA PRO A 67 6.80 -5.85 7.15
C PRO A 67 5.49 -5.24 7.65
N ARG A 68 5.42 -5.04 8.96
CA ARG A 68 4.36 -4.21 9.57
C ARG A 68 4.47 -2.78 9.06
N LEU A 69 3.33 -2.12 8.93
CA LEU A 69 3.27 -0.77 8.41
C LEU A 69 2.46 0.12 9.34
N ALA A 70 3.00 1.29 9.68
CA ALA A 70 2.27 2.31 10.40
C ALA A 70 2.26 3.64 9.65
N PHE A 71 1.08 4.26 9.56
CA PHE A 71 0.93 5.64 9.13
C PHE A 71 0.89 6.56 10.35
N VAL A 72 1.71 7.61 10.32
CA VAL A 72 1.96 8.49 11.46
C VAL A 72 1.55 9.92 11.09
N PRO A 73 0.52 10.51 11.74
CA PRO A 73 0.16 11.90 11.50
C PRO A 73 1.17 12.83 12.18
N ALA A 74 2.09 13.40 11.41
CA ALA A 74 3.05 14.37 11.92
C ALA A 74 2.40 15.78 12.03
N PRO A 75 2.79 16.61 13.01
CA PRO A 75 3.66 16.31 14.14
C PRO A 75 2.92 15.71 15.36
N LEU A 76 1.63 15.36 15.21
CA LEU A 76 0.77 14.87 16.31
C LEU A 76 1.26 13.55 16.92
N ALA A 77 1.98 12.74 16.17
CA ALA A 77 2.61 11.52 16.63
C ALA A 77 4.02 11.40 16.04
N THR A 78 4.91 10.73 16.78
CA THR A 78 6.22 10.31 16.28
C THR A 78 6.44 8.84 16.63
N VAL A 79 7.20 8.14 15.79
CA VAL A 79 7.62 6.77 16.06
C VAL A 79 9.14 6.70 15.94
N ASP A 80 9.79 6.65 17.10
CA ASP A 80 11.22 6.38 17.21
C ASP A 80 11.50 4.86 17.29
N THR A 81 12.78 4.50 17.37
CA THR A 81 13.21 3.11 17.50
C THR A 81 12.63 2.42 18.75
N SER A 82 12.43 3.15 19.85
CA SER A 82 11.90 2.61 21.10
C SER A 82 10.40 2.31 20.98
N ALA A 83 9.64 3.23 20.40
CA ALA A 83 8.23 3.09 20.08
C ALA A 83 7.99 1.96 19.08
N ALA A 84 8.80 1.88 18.01
CA ALA A 84 8.75 0.78 17.06
C ALA A 84 9.02 -0.58 17.75
N ARG A 85 10.06 -0.66 18.58
CA ARG A 85 10.36 -1.88 19.36
C ARG A 85 9.24 -2.24 20.33
N ARG A 86 8.59 -1.25 20.96
CA ARG A 86 7.43 -1.46 21.84
C ARG A 86 6.23 -2.01 21.06
N LEU A 87 5.88 -1.42 19.91
CA LEU A 87 4.81 -1.90 19.04
C LEU A 87 5.06 -3.34 18.58
N ARG A 88 6.30 -3.65 18.17
CA ARG A 88 6.70 -5.01 17.77
C ARG A 88 6.51 -6.05 18.89
N ARG A 89 6.86 -5.68 20.13
CA ARG A 89 6.72 -6.56 21.31
C ARG A 89 5.28 -6.74 21.76
N GLN A 90 4.47 -5.69 21.69
CA GLN A 90 3.09 -5.72 22.17
C GLN A 90 2.19 -6.64 21.34
N ARG A 91 2.57 -6.92 20.08
CA ARG A 91 1.80 -7.69 19.09
C ARG A 91 0.32 -7.31 19.15
N PRO A 92 -0.03 -6.06 18.82
CA PRO A 92 -1.34 -5.52 19.13
C PRO A 92 -2.50 -6.33 18.53
N SER A 93 -2.26 -6.94 17.37
CA SER A 93 -3.20 -7.88 16.73
C SER A 93 -3.53 -9.15 17.54
N ARG A 94 -2.75 -9.47 18.58
CA ARG A 94 -2.96 -10.62 19.48
C ARG A 94 -3.62 -10.26 20.80
N ARG A 95 -3.88 -8.98 21.05
CA ARG A 95 -4.58 -8.53 22.26
C ARG A 95 -6.05 -8.28 21.92
N PRO A 96 -6.98 -8.50 22.87
CA PRO A 96 -8.34 -8.02 22.72
C PRO A 96 -8.34 -6.52 22.44
N SER A 97 -9.19 -6.07 21.53
CA SER A 97 -9.36 -4.63 21.29
C SER A 97 -9.94 -3.96 22.54
N GLU A 98 -9.44 -2.77 22.88
CA GLU A 98 -9.99 -1.92 23.95
C GLU A 98 -11.33 -1.28 23.57
N GLY A 99 -11.72 -1.39 22.30
CA GLY A 99 -13.01 -0.90 21.82
C GLY A 99 -13.10 -0.86 20.30
N THR A 100 -14.23 -0.38 19.81
CA THR A 100 -14.41 -0.04 18.39
C THR A 100 -14.60 1.46 18.28
N LEU A 101 -13.93 2.07 17.31
CA LEU A 101 -14.11 3.48 16.99
C LEU A 101 -14.86 3.61 15.67
N THR A 102 -15.78 4.58 15.60
CA THR A 102 -16.32 5.05 14.32
C THR A 102 -15.29 5.96 13.68
N TRP A 103 -14.77 5.55 12.52
CA TRP A 103 -13.78 6.34 11.79
C TRP A 103 -14.47 7.42 10.95
N ASN A 104 -14.41 8.67 11.41
CA ASN A 104 -15.12 9.77 10.78
C ASN A 104 -14.51 10.12 9.42
N THR A 105 -15.24 9.80 8.35
CA THR A 105 -14.83 10.05 6.96
C THR A 105 -15.92 10.78 6.17
N HIS A 106 -16.81 11.52 6.84
CA HIS A 106 -18.02 12.10 6.23
C HIS A 106 -17.73 13.01 5.03
N SER A 107 -16.67 13.83 5.10
CA SER A 107 -16.27 14.73 4.00
C SER A 107 -15.46 14.06 2.89
N TYR A 108 -15.11 12.78 3.05
CA TYR A 108 -14.27 12.07 2.07
C TYR A 108 -14.94 11.87 0.71
N PRO A 109 -16.22 11.41 0.61
CA PRO A 109 -16.87 11.19 -0.67
C PRO A 109 -16.93 12.46 -1.52
N ASP A 110 -17.30 13.59 -0.93
CA ASP A 110 -17.42 14.88 -1.63
C ASP A 110 -16.05 15.38 -2.11
N ALA A 111 -15.03 15.28 -1.25
CA ALA A 111 -13.67 15.67 -1.62
C ALA A 111 -13.11 14.78 -2.74
N LEU A 112 -13.37 13.47 -2.69
CA LEU A 112 -12.99 12.54 -3.75
C LEU A 112 -13.72 12.85 -5.05
N ALA A 113 -15.04 13.07 -5.00
CA ALA A 113 -15.81 13.43 -6.19
C ALA A 113 -15.28 14.72 -6.86
N ALA A 114 -14.97 15.75 -6.06
CA ALA A 114 -14.37 16.99 -6.55
C ALA A 114 -12.99 16.76 -7.20
N ARG A 115 -12.13 15.95 -6.57
CA ARG A 115 -10.81 15.57 -7.11
C ARG A 115 -10.94 14.85 -8.45
N LEU A 116 -11.83 13.86 -8.54
CA LEU A 116 -12.05 13.10 -9.78
C LEU A 116 -12.66 13.95 -10.89
N ALA A 117 -13.58 14.85 -10.56
CA ALA A 117 -14.14 15.79 -11.53
C ALA A 117 -13.08 16.74 -12.08
N TRP A 118 -12.17 17.22 -11.20
CA TRP A 118 -11.02 18.03 -11.62
C TRP A 118 -10.08 17.23 -12.54
N GLN A 119 -9.69 16.00 -12.16
CA GLN A 119 -8.81 15.15 -12.98
C GLN A 119 -9.40 14.88 -14.37
N ARG A 120 -10.70 14.57 -14.45
CA ARG A 120 -11.40 14.39 -15.73
C ARG A 120 -11.33 15.64 -16.61
N ARG A 121 -11.62 16.82 -16.05
CA ARG A 121 -11.54 18.08 -16.81
C ARG A 121 -10.15 18.29 -17.39
N VAL A 122 -9.12 18.09 -16.57
CA VAL A 122 -7.72 18.18 -16.98
C VAL A 122 -7.43 17.27 -18.18
N TRP A 123 -7.74 15.98 -18.08
CA TRP A 123 -7.50 15.04 -19.19
C TRP A 123 -8.30 15.36 -20.46
N THR A 124 -9.56 15.78 -20.33
CA THR A 124 -10.41 16.08 -21.50
C THR A 124 -10.06 17.39 -22.19
N SER A 125 -9.42 18.32 -21.48
CA SER A 125 -9.20 19.68 -22.01
C SER A 125 -8.04 19.79 -23.00
N GLY A 126 -7.19 18.75 -23.15
CA GLY A 126 -6.03 18.75 -24.07
C GLY A 126 -4.93 19.76 -23.73
N HIS A 127 -5.23 20.75 -22.90
CA HIS A 127 -4.30 21.69 -22.31
C HIS A 127 -3.62 20.99 -21.13
N GLY A 128 -2.31 20.78 -21.25
CA GLY A 128 -1.48 20.55 -20.08
C GLY A 128 -1.80 21.64 -19.07
N VAL A 129 -2.18 21.26 -17.85
CA VAL A 129 -2.47 22.25 -16.82
C VAL A 129 -1.19 23.06 -16.67
N GLU A 130 -1.27 24.39 -16.79
CA GLU A 130 -0.32 25.23 -16.09
C GLU A 130 -0.47 24.86 -14.62
N HIS A 131 0.38 23.93 -14.17
CA HIS A 131 0.57 23.68 -12.78
C HIS A 131 1.07 25.01 -12.23
N THR A 132 0.23 25.78 -11.55
CA THR A 132 0.73 26.55 -10.43
C THR A 132 1.38 25.49 -9.54
N TRP A 133 2.69 25.34 -9.71
CA TRP A 133 3.57 24.50 -8.92
C TRP A 133 3.54 25.10 -7.52
N THR A 134 2.45 24.86 -6.79
CA THR A 134 2.46 24.94 -5.34
C THR A 134 3.56 23.99 -4.90
N GLU A 135 4.48 24.48 -4.08
CA GLU A 135 5.54 23.66 -3.49
C GLU A 135 4.93 22.33 -3.06
N PRO A 136 5.53 21.20 -3.48
CA PRO A 136 5.02 19.91 -3.07
C PRO A 136 4.96 19.91 -1.54
N PRO A 137 3.86 19.39 -0.94
CA PRO A 137 3.84 19.20 0.49
C PRO A 137 5.13 18.46 0.89
N ARG A 138 5.65 18.74 2.10
CA ARG A 138 6.83 18.01 2.59
C ARG A 138 6.60 16.52 2.36
N GLY A 139 7.53 15.91 1.63
CA GLY A 139 7.45 14.51 1.26
C GLY A 139 7.28 13.63 2.51
N PRO A 140 6.71 12.43 2.35
CA PRO A 140 6.61 11.49 3.45
C PRO A 140 7.98 11.24 4.11
N GLU A 141 8.00 11.18 5.44
CA GLU A 141 9.16 10.64 6.15
C GLU A 141 8.98 9.13 6.29
N LEU A 142 9.79 8.39 5.55
CA LEU A 142 9.86 6.93 5.63
C LEU A 142 10.96 6.49 6.59
N ARG A 143 10.64 5.57 7.51
CA ARG A 143 11.64 4.97 8.40
C ARG A 143 11.43 3.46 8.49
N VAL A 144 12.52 2.72 8.38
CA VAL A 144 12.54 1.25 8.45
C VAL A 144 13.22 0.80 9.74
N PHE A 145 12.55 -0.07 10.51
CA PHE A 145 12.98 -0.60 11.80
C PHE A 145 13.04 -2.14 11.76
N GLY A 146 13.73 -2.70 10.76
CA GLY A 146 13.72 -4.13 10.46
C GLY A 146 12.41 -4.53 9.78
N ASP A 147 11.59 -5.36 10.43
CA ASP A 147 10.29 -5.85 9.95
C ASP A 147 9.12 -4.87 10.18
N PHE A 148 9.42 -3.58 10.35
CA PHE A 148 8.43 -2.55 10.67
C PHE A 148 8.78 -1.25 9.95
N VAL A 149 7.82 -0.68 9.23
CA VAL A 149 7.96 0.54 8.44
C VAL A 149 7.00 1.59 8.96
N THR A 150 7.45 2.84 9.00
CA THR A 150 6.60 3.99 9.27
C THR A 150 6.59 4.92 8.06
N ILE A 151 5.42 5.42 7.71
CA ILE A 151 5.24 6.49 6.74
C ILE A 151 4.57 7.64 7.46
N SER A 152 5.29 8.75 7.59
CA SER A 152 4.82 9.93 8.33
C SER A 152 4.50 11.06 7.38
N GLY A 153 3.38 11.74 7.61
CA GLY A 153 2.96 12.88 6.80
C GLY A 153 2.14 13.85 7.62
N ASP A 154 2.15 15.12 7.23
CA ASP A 154 1.26 16.10 7.84
C ASP A 154 -0.19 15.92 7.39
N ARG A 155 -1.10 16.73 7.94
CA ARG A 155 -2.52 16.70 7.60
C ARG A 155 -2.81 17.00 6.11
N GLY A 156 -1.98 17.81 5.46
CA GLY A 156 -2.08 18.07 4.04
C GLY A 156 -1.74 16.81 3.24
N ALA A 157 -0.59 16.24 3.51
CA ALA A 157 -0.08 15.03 2.88
C ALA A 157 -1.06 13.85 3.03
N LEU A 158 -1.52 13.56 4.26
CA LEU A 158 -2.47 12.46 4.51
C LEU A 158 -3.80 12.63 3.74
N ARG A 159 -4.30 13.86 3.59
CA ARG A 159 -5.52 14.12 2.79
C ARG A 159 -5.25 13.92 1.31
N GLN A 160 -4.10 14.40 0.82
CA GLN A 160 -3.72 14.23 -0.58
C GLN A 160 -3.59 12.74 -0.92
N TRP A 161 -2.83 11.99 -0.12
CA TRP A 161 -2.67 10.56 -0.29
C TRP A 161 -4.01 9.83 -0.23
N ALA A 162 -4.88 10.19 0.73
CA ALA A 162 -6.21 9.61 0.81
C ALA A 162 -7.02 9.76 -0.49
N LEU A 163 -6.95 10.93 -1.13
CA LEU A 163 -7.65 11.20 -2.39
C LEU A 163 -7.03 10.46 -3.57
N ASP A 164 -5.70 10.38 -3.63
CA ASP A 164 -5.00 9.63 -4.69
C ASP A 164 -5.31 8.13 -4.59
N LEU A 165 -5.32 7.56 -3.38
CA LEU A 165 -5.76 6.17 -3.14
C LEU A 165 -7.26 5.96 -3.41
N GLY A 166 -8.09 6.98 -3.18
CA GLY A 166 -9.51 6.94 -3.51
C GLY A 166 -9.78 6.80 -5.00
N GLY A 167 -8.89 7.36 -5.83
CA GLY A 167 -8.91 7.25 -7.29
C GLY A 167 -8.39 5.91 -7.83
N ALA A 168 -7.93 5.00 -6.98
CA ALA A 168 -7.43 3.70 -7.41
C ALA A 168 -8.45 2.96 -8.30
N GLY A 169 -7.95 2.37 -9.38
CA GLY A 169 -8.72 1.64 -10.38
C GLY A 169 -9.30 2.50 -11.51
N LEU A 170 -8.97 3.78 -11.59
CA LEU A 170 -9.34 4.63 -12.74
C LEU A 170 -8.44 4.42 -13.95
N PHE A 171 -7.15 4.17 -13.72
CA PHE A 171 -6.15 3.90 -14.76
C PHE A 171 -5.48 2.58 -14.48
N TRP A 172 -5.37 1.76 -15.52
CA TRP A 172 -4.81 0.42 -15.41
C TRP A 172 -3.69 0.25 -16.41
N HIS A 173 -2.59 -0.33 -15.93
CA HIS A 173 -1.46 -0.75 -16.73
C HIS A 173 -0.96 -2.08 -16.15
N ALA A 174 -0.81 -3.11 -16.99
CA ALA A 174 -0.32 -4.43 -16.58
C ALA A 174 -1.00 -4.99 -15.29
N ASP A 175 -2.33 -5.00 -15.27
CA ASP A 175 -3.19 -5.42 -14.14
C ASP A 175 -3.09 -4.57 -12.86
N GLN A 176 -2.36 -3.46 -12.90
CA GLN A 176 -2.10 -2.59 -11.76
C GLN A 176 -2.63 -1.18 -12.00
N SER A 177 -3.13 -0.56 -10.95
CA SER A 177 -3.48 0.85 -10.89
C SER A 177 -2.61 1.48 -9.82
N CYS A 178 -1.64 2.28 -10.26
CA CYS A 178 -0.69 2.94 -9.38
C CYS A 178 -1.29 4.26 -8.87
N ALA A 179 -1.15 4.49 -7.57
CA ALA A 179 -1.18 5.81 -6.98
C ALA A 179 0.23 6.07 -6.43
N GLU A 180 0.83 7.18 -6.85
CA GLU A 180 2.17 7.65 -6.45
C GLU A 180 1.97 8.87 -5.55
N PRO A 181 1.61 8.68 -4.26
CA PRO A 181 1.08 9.76 -3.44
C PRO A 181 2.14 10.81 -3.09
N ASP A 182 3.41 10.48 -3.32
CA ASP A 182 4.56 11.35 -3.19
C ASP A 182 5.33 11.53 -4.49
N PHE A 183 4.75 11.18 -5.65
CA PHE A 183 5.41 11.21 -6.95
C PHE A 183 6.66 10.32 -7.06
N GLY A 184 6.65 9.17 -6.38
CA GLY A 184 7.68 8.14 -6.49
C GLY A 184 8.94 8.40 -5.67
N PHE A 185 8.88 9.31 -4.69
CA PHE A 185 10.06 9.69 -3.89
C PHE A 185 10.28 8.82 -2.64
N ALA A 186 9.26 8.16 -2.10
CA ALA A 186 9.39 7.30 -0.92
C ALA A 186 8.45 6.09 -0.90
N PHE A 187 7.19 6.22 -1.33
CA PHE A 187 6.26 5.10 -1.36
C PHE A 187 5.18 5.19 -2.44
N ASP A 188 4.84 4.03 -3.00
CA ASP A 188 3.76 3.87 -3.96
C ASP A 188 2.69 2.92 -3.42
N VAL A 189 1.47 3.08 -3.93
CA VAL A 189 0.36 2.19 -3.61
C VAL A 189 -0.27 1.65 -4.88
N HIS A 190 -0.17 0.34 -5.07
CA HIS A 190 -0.68 -0.33 -6.26
C HIS A 190 -1.95 -1.12 -5.92
N ALA A 191 -3.06 -0.76 -6.57
CA ALA A 191 -4.23 -1.61 -6.62
C ALA A 191 -4.04 -2.65 -7.74
N ILE A 192 -4.16 -3.94 -7.41
CA ILE A 192 -4.00 -5.06 -8.32
C ILE A 192 -5.37 -5.74 -8.49
N ARG A 193 -5.88 -5.89 -9.73
CA ARG A 193 -7.21 -6.50 -9.91
C ARG A 193 -7.26 -7.93 -9.37
N HIS A 194 -6.21 -8.69 -9.63
CA HIS A 194 -6.10 -10.10 -9.24
C HIS A 194 -5.15 -10.30 -8.06
N PHE A 195 -5.15 -9.34 -7.12
CA PHE A 195 -4.23 -9.28 -5.97
C PHE A 195 -4.01 -10.65 -5.29
N ARG A 196 -5.09 -11.33 -4.90
CA ARG A 196 -4.99 -12.62 -4.19
C ARG A 196 -4.35 -13.73 -5.05
N ARG A 197 -4.66 -13.77 -6.35
CA ARG A 197 -4.05 -14.71 -7.28
C ARG A 197 -2.55 -14.43 -7.40
N GLN A 198 -2.19 -13.16 -7.55
CA GLN A 198 -0.78 -12.75 -7.67
C GLN A 198 0.02 -13.08 -6.40
N VAL A 199 -0.55 -12.84 -5.20
CA VAL A 199 0.06 -13.28 -3.92
C VAL A 199 0.26 -14.79 -3.87
N SER A 200 -0.74 -15.59 -4.30
CA SER A 200 -0.64 -17.05 -4.34
C SER A 200 0.48 -17.51 -5.28
N ILE A 201 0.55 -16.94 -6.49
CA ILE A 201 1.59 -17.22 -7.49
C ILE A 201 2.97 -16.90 -6.92
N ALA A 202 3.15 -15.70 -6.35
CA ALA A 202 4.41 -15.27 -5.78
C ALA A 202 4.85 -16.18 -4.61
N GLY A 203 3.92 -16.56 -3.74
CA GLY A 203 4.18 -17.48 -2.64
C GLY A 203 4.61 -18.87 -3.12
N ARG A 204 3.93 -19.42 -4.14
CA ARG A 204 4.30 -20.71 -4.74
C ARG A 204 5.63 -20.63 -5.47
N ALA A 205 5.85 -19.58 -6.26
CA ALA A 205 7.11 -19.38 -6.97
C ALA A 205 8.29 -19.29 -6.00
N ARG A 206 8.12 -18.55 -4.89
CA ARG A 206 9.09 -18.49 -3.81
C ARG A 206 9.38 -19.88 -3.26
N SER A 207 8.36 -20.61 -2.84
CA SER A 207 8.52 -21.95 -2.26
C SER A 207 9.26 -22.90 -3.21
N GLU A 208 8.91 -22.90 -4.50
CA GLU A 208 9.54 -23.74 -5.52
C GLU A 208 11.02 -23.36 -5.74
N VAL A 209 11.34 -22.07 -5.84
CA VAL A 209 12.73 -21.62 -6.05
C VAL A 209 13.59 -21.85 -4.80
N THR A 210 13.09 -21.53 -3.61
CA THR A 210 13.85 -21.71 -2.37
C THR A 210 14.05 -23.18 -1.98
N GLY A 211 13.26 -24.09 -2.57
CA GLY A 211 13.40 -25.53 -2.39
C GLY A 211 14.40 -26.19 -3.34
N GLN A 212 15.03 -25.43 -4.25
CA GLN A 212 16.03 -25.94 -5.19
C GLN A 212 17.43 -25.89 -4.57
N ASP A 213 18.25 -26.91 -4.83
CA ASP A 213 19.63 -27.00 -4.32
C ASP A 213 20.54 -25.87 -4.84
N ASP A 214 20.21 -25.29 -6.00
CA ASP A 214 20.93 -24.19 -6.65
C ASP A 214 20.29 -22.81 -6.42
N ALA A 215 19.41 -22.68 -5.41
CA ALA A 215 18.77 -21.42 -5.08
C ALA A 215 19.82 -20.32 -4.76
N PRO A 216 19.74 -19.13 -5.37
CA PRO A 216 20.65 -18.04 -5.05
C PRO A 216 20.56 -17.63 -3.58
N THR A 217 21.71 -17.37 -2.96
CA THR A 217 21.77 -16.85 -1.58
C THR A 217 21.70 -15.32 -1.52
N ASP A 218 22.10 -14.65 -2.59
CA ASP A 218 21.95 -13.20 -2.72
C ASP A 218 20.46 -12.82 -2.81
N PRO A 219 19.95 -11.94 -1.92
CA PRO A 219 18.52 -11.60 -1.88
C PRO A 219 17.97 -11.02 -3.18
N ARG A 220 18.77 -10.21 -3.90
CA ARG A 220 18.34 -9.57 -5.15
C ARG A 220 18.24 -10.62 -6.26
N MET A 221 19.27 -11.44 -6.44
CA MET A 221 19.26 -12.53 -7.42
C MET A 221 18.15 -13.55 -7.11
N LEU A 222 17.90 -13.83 -5.82
CA LEU A 222 16.80 -14.71 -5.41
C LEU A 222 15.44 -14.10 -5.78
N SER A 223 15.23 -12.81 -5.45
CA SER A 223 14.00 -12.08 -5.81
C SER A 223 13.76 -12.09 -7.33
N GLU A 224 14.80 -11.79 -8.12
CA GLU A 224 14.75 -11.83 -9.59
C GLU A 224 14.41 -13.24 -10.13
N ARG A 225 15.02 -14.30 -9.58
CA ARG A 225 14.72 -15.70 -9.96
C ARG A 225 13.28 -16.06 -9.62
N ILE A 226 12.77 -15.65 -8.45
CA ILE A 226 11.39 -15.89 -8.04
C ILE A 226 10.42 -15.16 -8.95
N THR A 227 10.63 -13.87 -9.22
CA THR A 227 9.75 -13.08 -10.09
C THR A 227 9.71 -13.67 -11.50
N ARG A 228 10.84 -14.13 -12.04
CA ARG A 228 10.85 -14.84 -13.34
C ARG A 228 10.13 -16.19 -13.28
N HIS A 229 10.32 -16.95 -12.21
CA HIS A 229 9.65 -18.25 -12.04
C HIS A 229 8.13 -18.11 -11.83
N ALA A 230 7.68 -16.97 -11.31
CA ALA A 230 6.27 -16.65 -11.14
C ALA A 230 5.49 -16.69 -12.47
N GLU A 231 6.12 -16.36 -13.60
CA GLU A 231 5.52 -16.47 -14.93
C GLU A 231 5.19 -17.93 -15.26
N ALA A 232 6.13 -18.85 -15.00
CA ALA A 232 5.93 -20.28 -15.20
C ALA A 232 4.85 -20.85 -14.27
N VAL A 233 4.78 -20.37 -13.03
CA VAL A 233 3.71 -20.75 -12.09
C VAL A 233 2.35 -20.25 -12.58
N ALA A 234 2.27 -19.00 -13.03
CA ALA A 234 1.04 -18.39 -13.55
C ALA A 234 0.50 -19.14 -14.77
N ALA A 235 1.38 -19.64 -15.65
CA ALA A 235 1.02 -20.36 -16.86
C ALA A 235 0.41 -21.76 -16.60
N ARG A 236 0.72 -22.40 -15.47
CA ARG A 236 0.19 -23.72 -15.09
C ARG A 236 -1.28 -23.68 -14.67
N GLU A 237 -1.71 -22.55 -14.14
CA GLU A 237 -3.09 -22.32 -13.68
C GLU A 237 -3.63 -21.06 -14.35
N PRO A 238 -3.87 -21.07 -15.68
CA PRO A 238 -4.32 -19.90 -16.41
C PRO A 238 -5.63 -19.39 -15.81
N GLY A 239 -5.61 -18.16 -15.30
CA GLY A 239 -6.80 -17.44 -14.89
C GLY A 239 -7.37 -16.62 -16.06
N PRO A 240 -8.61 -16.12 -15.97
CA PRO A 240 -9.23 -15.29 -17.01
C PRO A 240 -8.44 -14.00 -17.33
N TRP A 241 -7.47 -13.62 -16.49
CA TRP A 241 -6.64 -12.44 -16.64
C TRP A 241 -5.22 -12.77 -16.18
N ASP A 242 -4.33 -12.91 -17.16
CA ASP A 242 -2.90 -13.13 -16.93
C ASP A 242 -2.21 -11.75 -16.85
N PRO A 243 -1.67 -11.35 -15.67
CA PRO A 243 -1.10 -10.02 -15.46
C PRO A 243 0.12 -9.71 -16.35
N LEU A 244 0.66 -10.73 -17.03
CA LEU A 244 1.82 -10.62 -17.92
C LEU A 244 1.46 -10.53 -19.41
N ARG A 245 0.17 -10.62 -19.76
CA ARG A 245 -0.26 -10.25 -21.11
C ARG A 245 -0.38 -8.73 -21.18
N PRO A 246 0.33 -8.04 -22.10
CA PRO A 246 0.04 -6.64 -22.37
C PRO A 246 -1.43 -6.53 -22.78
N MET A 247 -2.21 -5.77 -22.01
CA MET A 247 -3.57 -5.43 -22.40
C MET A 247 -3.48 -4.63 -23.71
N PRO A 248 -4.27 -4.95 -24.74
CA PRO A 248 -4.45 -4.00 -25.82
C PRO A 248 -5.02 -2.73 -25.18
N PHE A 249 -4.36 -1.61 -25.36
CA PHE A 249 -4.87 -0.31 -24.96
C PHE A 249 -6.31 -0.19 -25.45
N GLY A 250 -7.25 -0.01 -24.52
CA GLY A 250 -8.66 0.25 -24.78
C GLY A 250 -9.01 1.66 -24.37
#